data_AF-A0A075GB35-F1
#
_entry.id   AF-A0A075GB35-F1
#
_cell.length_a   1.000
_cell.length_b   1.000
_cell.length_c   1.000
_cell.angle_alpha   90.00
_cell.angle_beta   90.00
_cell.angle_gamma   90.00
#
_symmetry.space_group_name_H-M   'P 1'
#
loop_
_entity.id
_entity.type
_entity.pdbx_description
1 polymer ?
#
loop_
_entity_poly.entity_id
_entity_poly.type
_entity_poly.pdbx_seq_one_letter_code
_entity_poly.pdbx_strand_id
1 'polypeptide(L)'
;MSTLTSVGAEPKFVFEGINHRLFIEGRGFDFRKLSIDSSGSAVLKLDDLEDRLYSLLDFEEPRVIYVVSRAGSEDLILQGCRIKSIIGNECRLSYSKYQAG
;
A
#
# COMPACT_ATOMS: atom_id res chain seq x y z
N MET A 1 22.00 2.44 -30.81
CA MET A 1 21.25 3.24 -29.82
C MET A 1 20.13 2.37 -29.30
N SER A 2 20.39 1.58 -28.25
CA SER A 2 19.41 0.67 -27.68
C SER A 2 18.39 1.46 -26.88
N THR A 3 17.12 1.32 -27.24
CA THR A 3 15.97 1.77 -26.46
C THR A 3 15.96 1.04 -25.13
N LEU A 4 16.26 1.80 -24.07
CA LEU A 4 16.19 1.34 -22.68
C LEU A 4 14.73 1.42 -22.23
N THR A 5 13.89 0.51 -22.74
CA THR A 5 12.58 0.27 -22.13
C THR A 5 12.83 -0.43 -20.80
N SER A 6 12.85 0.34 -19.72
CA SER A 6 12.61 -0.20 -18.38
C SER A 6 11.22 -0.84 -18.43
N VAL A 7 11.19 -2.16 -18.62
CA VAL A 7 10.00 -2.95 -18.33
C VAL A 7 9.85 -2.86 -16.82
N GLY A 8 9.11 -1.86 -16.35
CA GLY A 8 8.70 -1.79 -14.95
C GLY A 8 7.96 -3.09 -14.66
N ALA A 9 8.50 -3.89 -13.75
CA ALA A 9 7.91 -5.17 -13.38
C ALA A 9 6.44 -4.96 -13.01
N GLU A 10 5.55 -5.80 -13.53
CA GLU A 10 4.13 -5.71 -13.19
C GLU A 10 3.94 -5.92 -11.68
N PRO A 11 3.07 -5.13 -11.03
CA PRO A 11 2.80 -5.29 -9.61
C PRO A 11 2.23 -6.69 -9.35
N LYS A 12 2.72 -7.33 -8.29
CA LYS A 12 2.27 -8.65 -7.84
C LYS A 12 0.81 -8.65 -7.39
N PHE A 13 0.41 -7.59 -6.69
CA PHE A 13 -0.98 -7.38 -6.28
C PHE A 13 -1.40 -5.95 -6.59
N VAL A 14 -2.66 -5.81 -7.01
CA VAL A 14 -3.28 -4.51 -7.24
C VAL A 14 -4.66 -4.50 -6.59
N PHE A 15 -4.89 -3.53 -5.72
CA PHE A 15 -6.17 -3.31 -5.07
C PHE A 15 -6.69 -1.92 -5.42
N GLU A 16 -7.96 -1.87 -5.80
CA GLU A 16 -8.69 -0.63 -6.05
C GLU A 16 -9.57 -0.35 -4.83
N GLY A 17 -9.53 0.88 -4.30
CA GLY A 17 -10.26 1.22 -3.07
C GLY A 17 -11.78 1.35 -3.24
N ILE A 18 -12.27 1.36 -4.48
CA ILE A 18 -13.70 1.13 -4.75
C ILE A 18 -14.16 -0.26 -4.27
N ASN A 19 -13.24 -1.23 -4.22
CA ASN A 19 -13.52 -2.62 -3.84
C ASN A 19 -12.90 -3.02 -2.50
N HIS A 20 -11.94 -2.24 -1.98
CA HIS A 20 -11.18 -2.57 -0.77
C HIS A 20 -11.08 -1.38 0.18
N ARG A 21 -10.76 -1.68 1.43
CA ARG A 21 -10.44 -0.70 2.46
C ARG A 21 -9.18 -1.15 3.20
N LEU A 22 -8.31 -0.20 3.57
CA LEU A 22 -7.16 -0.51 4.40
C LEU A 22 -7.53 -0.45 5.87
N PHE A 23 -6.95 -1.32 6.69
CA PHE A 23 -7.03 -1.20 8.14
C PHE A 23 -5.63 -1.16 8.75
N ILE A 24 -5.44 -0.20 9.65
CA ILE A 24 -4.21 -0.02 10.43
C ILE A 24 -4.63 0.16 11.88
N GLU A 25 -4.17 -0.72 12.77
CA GLU A 25 -4.54 -0.70 14.20
C GLU A 25 -6.08 -0.66 14.42
N GLY A 26 -6.82 -1.39 13.58
CA GLY A 26 -8.28 -1.46 13.63
C GLY A 26 -9.02 -0.24 13.06
N ARG A 27 -8.31 0.78 12.56
CA ARG A 27 -8.89 1.97 11.92
C ARG A 27 -8.93 1.78 10.41
N GLY A 28 -10.09 2.03 9.82
CA GLY A 28 -10.32 1.89 8.38
C GLY A 28 -9.99 3.16 7.59
N PHE A 29 -9.32 3.01 6.44
CA PHE A 29 -8.90 4.08 5.54
C PHE A 29 -9.31 3.78 4.10
N ASP A 30 -9.99 4.75 3.49
CA ASP A 30 -10.30 4.70 2.07
C ASP A 30 -9.07 5.17 1.27
N PHE A 31 -8.91 4.63 0.07
CA PHE A 31 -7.77 4.91 -0.80
C PHE A 31 -8.22 4.80 -2.25
N ARG A 32 -7.38 5.27 -3.17
CA ARG A 32 -7.65 5.12 -4.60
C ARG A 32 -7.15 3.77 -5.10
N LYS A 33 -5.86 3.52 -4.93
CA LYS A 33 -5.18 2.33 -5.45
C LYS A 33 -3.98 1.92 -4.59
N LEU A 34 -3.79 0.63 -4.38
CA LEU A 34 -2.61 0.06 -3.75
C LEU A 34 -1.96 -0.92 -4.74
N SER A 35 -0.70 -0.71 -5.06
CA SER A 35 0.10 -1.57 -5.94
C SER A 35 1.29 -2.11 -5.16
N ILE A 36 1.49 -3.43 -5.20
CA ILE A 36 2.46 -4.13 -4.36
C ILE A 36 3.41 -4.90 -5.27
N ASP A 37 4.69 -4.59 -5.19
CA ASP A 37 5.75 -5.29 -5.89
C ASP A 37 6.31 -6.40 -4.99
N SER A 38 6.57 -7.56 -5.59
CA SER A 38 7.33 -8.68 -5.02
C SER A 38 8.64 -8.31 -4.31
N SER A 39 9.25 -7.16 -4.64
CA SER A 39 10.52 -6.68 -4.09
C SER A 39 10.45 -6.13 -2.66
N GLY A 40 9.27 -6.10 -2.01
CA GLY A 40 9.10 -5.46 -0.70
C GLY A 40 8.74 -3.99 -0.78
N SER A 41 8.27 -3.52 -1.94
CA SER A 41 7.84 -2.15 -2.19
C SER A 41 6.34 -2.09 -2.48
N ALA A 42 5.67 -1.05 -1.98
CA ALA A 42 4.28 -0.79 -2.29
C ALA A 42 4.04 0.70 -2.57
N VAL A 43 3.10 0.99 -3.45
CA VAL A 43 2.66 2.35 -3.78
C VAL A 43 1.18 2.47 -3.45
N LEU A 44 0.88 3.32 -2.47
CA LEU A 44 -0.46 3.68 -2.07
C LEU A 44 -0.81 5.04 -2.65
N LYS A 45 -1.86 5.09 -3.48
CA LYS A 45 -2.44 6.31 -4.02
C LYS A 45 -3.68 6.66 -3.22
N LEU A 46 -3.74 7.89 -2.74
CA LEU A 46 -4.89 8.45 -2.03
C LEU A 46 -5.65 9.41 -2.95
N ASP A 47 -6.93 9.63 -2.67
CA ASP A 47 -7.71 10.65 -3.39
C ASP A 47 -7.38 12.07 -2.88
N ASP A 48 -7.09 12.19 -1.57
CA ASP A 48 -6.57 13.39 -0.92
C ASP A 48 -5.48 13.03 0.09
N LEU A 49 -4.71 14.02 0.56
CA LEU A 49 -3.75 13.83 1.64
C LEU A 49 -4.50 13.46 2.92
N GLU A 50 -4.62 12.17 3.22
CA GLU A 50 -5.19 11.73 4.50
C GLU A 50 -4.15 11.91 5.61
N ASP A 51 -4.16 13.08 6.26
CA ASP A 51 -3.33 13.38 7.44
C ASP A 51 -3.43 12.29 8.52
N ARG A 52 -4.59 11.63 8.60
CA ARG A 52 -4.85 10.52 9.54
C ARG A 52 -4.06 9.26 9.20
N LEU A 53 -3.84 8.94 7.93
CA LEU A 53 -3.04 7.79 7.53
C LEU A 53 -1.57 8.00 7.93
N TYR A 54 -1.05 9.21 7.69
CA TYR A 54 0.33 9.58 8.04
C TYR A 54 0.55 9.79 9.54
N SER A 55 -0.52 9.94 10.32
CA SER A 55 -0.40 9.91 11.79
C SER A 55 -0.15 8.50 12.35
N LEU A 56 -0.44 7.45 11.56
CA LEU A 56 -0.25 6.05 11.97
C LEU A 56 0.94 5.40 11.28
N LEU A 57 1.12 5.67 9.98
CA LEU A 57 2.27 5.22 9.23
C LEU A 57 3.42 6.19 9.42
N ASP A 58 4.59 5.65 9.74
CA ASP A 58 5.78 6.43 9.98
C ASP A 58 6.97 5.92 9.13
N PHE A 59 8.03 6.72 9.07
CA PHE A 59 9.29 6.39 8.41
C PHE A 59 10.14 5.41 9.22
N GLU A 60 10.03 5.40 10.55
CA GLU A 60 10.85 4.59 11.44
C GLU A 60 10.09 3.39 11.99
N GLU A 61 8.89 3.62 12.54
CA GLU A 61 8.13 2.55 13.20
C GLU A 61 7.36 1.66 12.21
N PRO A 62 7.60 0.33 12.21
CA PRO A 62 6.87 -0.59 11.35
C PRO A 62 5.41 -0.73 11.77
N ARG A 63 4.50 -0.69 10.80
CA ARG A 63 3.08 -1.01 11.01
C ARG A 63 2.64 -2.25 10.24
N VAL A 64 1.47 -2.76 10.61
CA VAL A 64 0.75 -3.81 9.86
C VAL A 64 -0.43 -3.16 9.15
N ILE A 65 -0.57 -3.44 7.86
CA ILE A 65 -1.69 -2.97 7.03
C ILE A 65 -2.48 -4.19 6.58
N TYR A 66 -3.77 -4.18 6.85
CA TYR A 66 -4.71 -5.17 6.34
C TYR A 66 -5.44 -4.59 5.12
N VAL A 67 -5.54 -5.36 4.05
CA VAL A 67 -6.33 -5.05 2.86
C VAL A 67 -7.56 -5.94 2.89
N VAL A 68 -8.71 -5.32 3.11
CA VAL A 68 -9.98 -6.03 3.30
C VAL A 68 -10.91 -5.64 2.17
N SER A 69 -11.48 -6.62 1.48
CA SER A 69 -12.53 -6.38 0.49
C SER A 69 -13.74 -5.76 1.16
N ARG A 70 -14.48 -4.94 0.43
CA ARG A 70 -15.76 -4.40 0.92
C ARG A 70 -16.84 -5.47 1.10
N ALA A 71 -16.61 -6.68 0.60
CA ALA A 71 -17.43 -7.87 0.89
C ALA A 71 -17.07 -8.53 2.23
N GLY A 72 -15.99 -8.09 2.90
CA GLY A 72 -15.58 -8.53 4.23
C GLY A 72 -14.50 -9.61 4.25
N SER A 73 -13.97 -10.03 3.10
CA SER A 73 -12.81 -10.94 3.05
C SER A 73 -11.52 -10.16 3.30
N GLU A 74 -10.64 -10.70 4.14
CA GLU A 74 -9.27 -10.22 4.25
C GLU A 74 -8.46 -10.81 3.10
N ASP A 75 -8.03 -9.98 2.16
CA ASP A 75 -7.37 -10.44 0.94
C ASP A 75 -5.85 -10.39 1.08
N LEU A 76 -5.33 -9.48 1.90
CA LEU A 76 -3.89 -9.35 2.13
C LEU A 76 -3.54 -8.72 3.48
N ILE A 77 -2.51 -9.25 4.14
CA ILE A 77 -1.81 -8.60 5.25
C ILE A 77 -0.41 -8.19 4.77
N LEU A 78 -0.06 -6.92 4.93
CA LEU A 78 1.31 -6.40 4.81
C LEU A 78 1.89 -6.13 6.20
N GLN A 79 3.08 -6.64 6.46
CA GLN A 79 3.76 -6.50 7.75
C GLN A 79 5.07 -5.74 7.60
N GLY A 80 5.42 -4.95 8.61
CA GLY A 80 6.66 -4.17 8.62
C GLY A 80 6.61 -2.96 7.71
N CYS A 81 5.41 -2.43 7.44
CA CYS A 81 5.17 -1.29 6.57
C CYS A 81 5.80 -0.01 7.14
N ARG A 82 6.59 0.67 6.33
CA ARG A 82 7.19 1.98 6.65
C ARG A 82 7.11 2.91 5.46
N ILE A 83 6.89 4.20 5.71
CA ILE A 83 6.94 5.23 4.69
C ILE A 83 8.38 5.37 4.18
N LYS A 84 8.53 5.45 2.87
CA LYS A 84 9.80 5.78 2.19
C LYS A 84 9.78 7.17 1.58
N SER A 85 8.65 7.58 1.02
CA SER A 85 8.47 8.93 0.48
C SER A 85 6.99 9.21 0.27
N ILE A 86 6.60 10.47 0.40
CA ILE A 86 5.29 10.98 0.01
C ILE A 86 5.52 12.01 -1.10
N ILE A 87 4.88 11.82 -2.26
CA ILE A 87 4.96 12.72 -3.42
C ILE A 87 3.54 13.02 -3.88
N GLY A 88 3.02 14.19 -3.52
CA GLY A 88 1.62 14.53 -3.76
C GLY A 88 0.70 13.54 -3.04
N ASN A 89 -0.16 12.84 -3.78
CA ASN A 89 -1.08 11.83 -3.27
C ASN A 89 -0.54 10.39 -3.33
N GLU A 90 0.73 10.20 -3.67
CA GLU A 90 1.38 8.90 -3.69
C GLU A 90 2.26 8.72 -2.44
N CYS A 91 1.92 7.72 -1.62
CA CYS A 91 2.73 7.25 -0.51
C CYS A 91 3.47 5.97 -0.93
N ARG A 92 4.79 6.01 -0.95
CA ARG A 92 5.63 4.83 -1.16
C ARG A 92 5.96 4.19 0.18
N LEU A 93 5.73 2.90 0.26
CA LEU A 93 5.93 2.07 1.43
C LEU A 93 6.97 0.99 1.14
N SER A 94 7.81 0.68 2.11
CA SER A 94 8.47 -0.64 2.16
C SER A 94 7.69 -1.57 3.06
N TYR A 95 7.72 -2.86 2.80
CA TYR A 95 7.19 -3.90 3.69
C TYR A 95 8.18 -5.07 3.80
N SER A 96 8.16 -5.80 4.91
CA SER A 96 9.08 -6.92 5.14
C SER A 96 8.48 -8.28 4.80
N LYS A 97 7.16 -8.41 4.94
CA LYS A 97 6.44 -9.66 4.68
C LYS A 97 5.01 -9.37 4.23
N TYR A 98 4.44 -10.27 3.43
CA TYR A 98 3.02 -10.28 3.13
C TYR A 98 2.43 -11.68 3.38
N GLN A 99 1.12 -11.74 3.60
CA GLN A 99 0.32 -12.96 3.65
C GLN A 99 -0.96 -12.71 2.86
N ALA A 100 -1.23 -13.55 1.85
CA ALA A 100 -2.47 -13.51 1.08
C ALA A 100 -3.52 -14.43 1.71
N GLY A 101 -4.78 -14.00 1.68
CA GLY A 101 -5.94 -14.79 2.13
C GLY A 101 -6.35 -15.90 1.18
#